data_AF-A0A7G2U919-F1
#
_entry.id   AF-A0A7G2U919-F1
#
_cell.length_a   1.000
_cell.length_b   1.000
_cell.length_c   1.000
_cell.angle_alpha   90.00
_cell.angle_beta   90.00
_cell.angle_gamma   90.00
#
_symmetry.space_group_name_H-M   'P 1'
#
loop_
_entity.id
_entity.type
_entity.pdbx_description
1 polymer ?
#
loop_
_entity_poly.entity_id
_entity_poly.type
_entity_poly.pdbx_seq_one_letter_code
_entity_poly.pdbx_strand_id
1 'polypeptide(L)'
;MIDTLHSALPRALRLTLLFAAELVLVMLAFQLFASLECRATSVEGACRALRGVGLRGVSLLVLLAVYFWAVRAAWQEFLQLAAARSGGTRWVALHVAGLMLIILPMALVPDHALNPLFHRILPLMVLGGGMAAVGGLFWLAGPRDWRQWLRPRLVPVLALVLLAALLPNLAEAIGPIWYWETLTQITFAGVALMLALVADVPVVDPAAQIIGTNGFLVAVADSCSGVEGFVLVSAFLALYAVLFRDRLRLTRFWLCVWPVALLLSWLFNVIRITVLIMIGAYASPDLAVNGFHSFAGWLFFMLLAMAVLLVVDRIAWLRRVPGRDAPAIPLAEDALAARILPFVLFMVAGVLSQSFWADPILAYPWQALIMALSLWCFRVPLRAHLRRPSALALGAGVLVGLLWVKSAPSSYSPNTDALQTLSQAGLILWIAARCLGTTLLVPVIEELFFRSYLQARLTQGLTGPLGRPLAVLLAIAVSVGCFALLHDRWLMAAVAGVIFAALYHRGGRLADAVAAHMVANLIIAIAAASTGDWALI
;
A
#
# COMPACT_ATOMS: atom_id res chain seq x y z
N MET A 1 37.47 4.95 -14.92
CA MET A 1 36.34 5.68 -14.28
C MET A 1 35.05 4.86 -14.20
N ILE A 2 34.85 3.87 -15.08
CA ILE A 2 33.69 2.95 -15.05
C ILE A 2 33.90 1.80 -14.03
N ASP A 3 35.14 1.35 -13.81
CA ASP A 3 35.43 0.24 -12.89
C ASP A 3 35.33 0.60 -11.40
N THR A 4 35.57 1.85 -11.03
CA THR A 4 35.40 2.33 -9.64
C THR A 4 33.93 2.56 -9.26
N LEU A 5 33.04 2.73 -10.25
CA LEU A 5 31.59 2.87 -10.03
C LEU A 5 30.91 1.51 -9.77
N HIS A 6 31.46 0.40 -10.28
CA HIS A 6 30.94 -0.95 -10.05
C HIS A 6 31.20 -1.49 -8.63
N SER A 7 32.27 -1.05 -7.94
CA SER A 7 32.58 -1.46 -6.56
C SER A 7 31.97 -0.53 -5.48
N ALA A 8 31.59 0.69 -5.86
CA ALA A 8 31.07 1.76 -5.00
C ALA A 8 29.58 1.61 -4.63
N LEU A 9 28.75 1.36 -5.65
CA LEU A 9 27.29 1.25 -5.54
C LEU A 9 26.80 0.22 -4.49
N PRO A 10 27.43 -0.95 -4.31
CA PRO A 10 26.96 -1.97 -3.36
C PRO A 10 27.06 -1.55 -1.89
N ARG A 11 28.03 -0.71 -1.48
CA ARG A 11 28.23 -0.39 -0.05
C ARG A 11 27.26 0.69 0.43
N ALA A 12 27.14 1.79 -0.32
CA ALA A 12 26.19 2.85 -0.02
C ALA A 12 24.78 2.27 0.08
N LEU A 13 24.39 1.45 -0.90
CA LEU A 13 23.09 0.78 -0.90
C LEU A 13 22.93 -0.20 0.27
N ARG A 14 23.92 -1.05 0.56
CA ARG A 14 23.84 -1.97 1.69
C ARG A 14 23.65 -1.25 3.03
N LEU A 15 24.37 -0.16 3.27
CA LEU A 15 24.25 0.61 4.51
C LEU A 15 22.92 1.36 4.58
N THR A 16 22.49 2.00 3.49
CA THR A 16 21.18 2.68 3.46
C THR A 16 20.04 1.69 3.68
N LEU A 17 20.10 0.50 3.06
CA LEU A 17 19.12 -0.56 3.29
C LEU A 17 19.17 -1.10 4.72
N LEU A 18 20.36 -1.27 5.28
CA LEU A 18 20.53 -1.70 6.67
C LEU A 18 19.88 -0.69 7.62
N PHE A 19 20.20 0.60 7.48
CA PHE A 19 19.62 1.65 8.32
C PHE A 19 18.10 1.76 8.16
N ALA A 20 17.59 1.59 6.93
CA ALA A 20 16.14 1.53 6.70
C ALA A 20 15.50 0.32 7.40
N ALA A 21 16.15 -0.85 7.31
CA ALA A 21 15.68 -2.07 7.98
C ALA A 21 15.74 -1.96 9.51
N GLU A 22 16.79 -1.35 10.06
CA GLU A 22 16.92 -1.09 11.50
C GLU A 22 15.89 -0.08 12.00
N LEU A 23 15.62 0.99 11.24
CA LEU A 23 14.57 1.95 11.57
C LEU A 23 13.20 1.27 11.63
N VAL A 24 12.89 0.43 10.63
CA VAL A 24 11.67 -0.38 10.62
C VAL A 24 11.67 -1.33 11.82
N LEU A 25 12.77 -2.04 12.10
CA LEU A 25 12.88 -2.94 13.26
C LEU A 25 12.61 -2.22 14.59
N VAL A 26 13.13 -1.01 14.76
CA VAL A 26 12.83 -0.18 15.94
C VAL A 26 11.35 0.18 15.98
N MET A 27 10.77 0.68 14.88
CA MET A 27 9.34 1.00 14.82
C MET A 27 8.45 -0.19 15.19
N LEU A 28 8.82 -1.39 14.73
CA LEU A 28 8.14 -2.63 15.06
C LEU A 28 8.31 -3.05 16.50
N ALA A 29 9.50 -2.90 17.06
CA ALA A 29 9.73 -3.19 18.45
C ALA A 29 8.79 -2.36 19.32
N PHE A 30 8.59 -1.08 18.97
CA PHE A 30 7.61 -0.21 19.61
C PHE A 30 6.16 -0.63 19.39
N GLN A 31 5.79 -1.10 18.21
CA GLN A 31 4.41 -1.52 17.95
C GLN A 31 4.05 -2.87 18.58
N LEU A 32 5.00 -3.80 18.64
CA LEU A 32 4.76 -5.19 19.06
C LEU A 32 5.00 -5.41 20.55
N PHE A 33 5.93 -4.67 21.17
CA PHE A 33 6.39 -4.93 22.53
C PHE A 33 6.15 -3.79 23.51
N ALA A 34 5.51 -2.69 23.10
CA ALA A 34 5.13 -1.61 24.01
C ALA A 34 3.69 -1.15 23.82
N SER A 35 2.85 -1.35 24.84
CA SER A 35 1.51 -0.75 24.94
C SER A 35 1.58 0.72 25.41
N LEU A 36 2.35 1.53 24.67
CA LEU A 36 2.58 2.92 25.05
C LEU A 36 1.37 3.79 24.66
N GLU A 37 0.72 4.44 25.61
CA GLU A 37 -0.35 5.39 25.35
C GLU A 37 0.12 6.78 25.75
N CYS A 38 0.39 7.66 24.78
CA CYS A 38 0.96 8.98 25.09
C CYS A 38 0.10 9.81 26.06
N ARG A 39 -1.24 9.65 26.03
CA ARG A 39 -2.16 10.27 26.98
C ARG A 39 -2.00 9.76 28.42
N ALA A 40 -1.51 8.54 28.60
CA ALA A 40 -1.26 7.93 29.90
C ALA A 40 0.16 8.22 30.44
N THR A 41 0.96 9.03 29.72
CA THR A 41 2.32 9.42 30.15
C THR A 41 2.32 10.82 30.77
N SER A 42 3.19 11.06 31.75
CA SER A 42 3.38 12.39 32.35
C SER A 42 4.01 13.42 31.39
N VAL A 43 4.49 12.98 30.23
CA VAL A 43 5.18 13.80 29.20
C VAL A 43 4.54 13.60 27.82
N GLU A 44 3.22 13.76 27.75
CA GLU A 44 2.42 13.49 26.54
C GLU A 44 2.99 14.16 25.27
N GLY A 45 3.32 15.44 25.33
CA GLY A 45 3.84 16.18 24.17
C GLY A 45 5.15 15.59 23.63
N ALA A 46 6.05 15.18 24.52
CA ALA A 46 7.31 14.56 24.14
C ALA A 46 7.12 13.14 23.60
N CYS A 47 6.16 12.38 24.16
CA CYS A 47 5.76 11.08 23.62
C CYS A 47 5.20 11.20 22.19
N ARG A 48 4.30 12.16 21.95
CA ARG A 48 3.76 12.42 20.61
C ARG A 48 4.86 12.89 19.64
N ALA A 49 5.78 13.72 20.10
CA ALA A 49 6.93 14.16 19.31
C ALA A 49 7.81 12.97 18.89
N LEU A 50 8.13 12.07 19.82
CA LEU A 50 8.91 10.85 19.56
C LEU A 50 8.21 9.95 18.53
N ARG A 51 6.90 9.73 18.65
CA ARG A 51 6.12 8.98 17.65
C ARG A 51 6.18 9.60 16.26
N GLY A 52 6.19 10.93 16.18
CA GLY A 52 6.32 11.66 14.93
C GLY A 52 7.74 11.66 14.32
N VAL A 53 8.78 11.22 15.04
CA VAL A 53 10.15 11.16 14.50
C VAL A 53 10.24 10.18 13.32
N GLY A 54 9.57 9.04 13.41
CA GLY A 54 9.54 8.05 12.33
C GLY A 54 8.98 8.65 11.03
N LEU A 55 7.81 9.30 11.11
CA LEU A 55 7.18 9.95 9.96
C LEU A 55 8.07 11.05 9.36
N ARG A 56 8.66 11.91 10.19
CA ARG A 56 9.59 12.96 9.75
C ARG A 56 10.85 12.39 9.10
N GLY A 57 11.38 11.29 9.64
CA GLY A 57 12.50 10.55 9.05
C GLY A 57 12.15 10.01 7.67
N VAL A 58 10.98 9.40 7.50
CA VAL A 58 10.48 8.95 6.19
C VAL A 58 10.30 10.12 5.24
N SER A 59 9.69 11.23 5.67
CA SER A 59 9.56 12.45 4.86
C SER A 59 10.92 12.96 4.38
N LEU A 60 11.93 12.98 5.25
CA LEU A 60 13.29 13.38 4.89
C LEU A 60 13.91 12.44 3.86
N LEU A 61 13.76 11.12 4.03
CA LEU A 61 14.26 10.13 3.06
C LEU A 61 13.62 10.31 1.68
N VAL A 62 12.31 10.55 1.61
CA VAL A 62 11.60 10.81 0.36
C VAL A 62 12.09 12.11 -0.28
N LEU A 63 12.20 13.18 0.50
CA LEU A 63 12.67 14.48 0.02
C LEU A 63 14.13 14.41 -0.49
N LEU A 64 15.00 13.69 0.20
CA LEU A 64 16.37 13.43 -0.25
C LEU A 64 16.41 12.57 -1.51
N ALA A 65 15.53 11.56 -1.63
CA ALA A 65 15.42 10.75 -2.85
C ALA A 65 15.00 11.60 -4.06
N VAL A 66 14.01 12.49 -3.88
CA VAL A 66 13.59 13.45 -4.90
C VAL A 66 14.72 14.43 -5.24
N TYR A 67 15.44 14.94 -4.24
CA TYR A 67 16.59 15.81 -4.43
C TYR A 67 17.71 15.13 -5.23
N PHE A 68 18.06 13.88 -4.90
CA PHE A 68 19.07 13.11 -5.62
C PHE A 68 18.64 12.75 -7.04
N TRP A 69 17.35 12.53 -7.25
CA TRP A 69 16.79 12.33 -8.58
C TRP A 69 16.89 13.60 -9.43
N ALA A 70 16.58 14.77 -8.85
CA ALA A 70 16.64 16.06 -9.52
C ALA A 70 18.09 16.56 -9.74
N VAL A 71 18.96 16.39 -8.74
CA VAL A 71 20.34 16.90 -8.72
C VAL A 71 21.32 15.72 -8.85
N ARG A 72 21.47 15.23 -10.08
CA ARG A 72 22.31 14.05 -10.39
C ARG A 72 23.75 14.17 -9.89
N ALA A 73 24.34 15.36 -9.94
CA ALA A 73 25.70 15.60 -9.44
C ALA A 73 25.82 15.32 -7.93
N ALA A 74 24.81 15.72 -7.14
CA ALA A 74 24.79 15.47 -5.70
C ALA A 74 24.72 13.96 -5.39
N TRP A 75 23.95 13.21 -6.19
CA TRP A 75 23.86 11.75 -6.07
C TRP A 75 25.19 11.06 -6.42
N GLN A 76 25.83 11.46 -7.51
CA GLN A 76 27.11 10.86 -7.93
C GLN A 76 28.22 11.12 -6.90
N GLU A 77 28.31 12.35 -6.38
CA GLU A 77 29.26 12.68 -5.33
C GLU A 77 28.96 11.97 -4.00
N PHE A 78 27.67 11.78 -3.66
CA PHE A 78 27.27 10.99 -2.49
C PHE A 78 27.67 9.52 -2.64
N LEU A 79 27.52 8.93 -3.83
CA LEU A 79 27.98 7.57 -4.09
C LEU A 79 29.50 7.43 -3.97
N GLN A 80 30.25 8.42 -4.45
CA GLN A 80 31.71 8.45 -4.31
C GLN A 80 32.13 8.60 -2.84
N LEU A 81 31.43 9.45 -2.08
CA LEU A 81 31.61 9.63 -0.64
C LEU A 81 31.42 8.31 0.12
N ALA A 82 30.31 7.61 -0.15
CA ALA A 82 29.98 6.34 0.51
C ALA A 82 30.89 5.17 0.08
N ALA A 83 31.53 5.28 -1.09
CA ALA A 83 32.53 4.33 -1.56
C ALA A 83 33.90 4.54 -0.91
N ALA A 84 34.21 5.77 -0.51
CA ALA A 84 35.44 6.11 0.20
C ALA A 84 35.50 5.43 1.59
N ARG A 85 36.70 5.44 2.19
CA ARG A 85 37.05 4.73 3.45
C ARG A 85 35.92 4.81 4.50
N SER A 86 35.65 3.70 5.17
CA SER A 86 34.72 3.70 6.31
C SER A 86 35.25 4.62 7.41
N GLY A 87 34.34 5.30 8.14
CA GLY A 87 34.76 6.15 9.26
C GLY A 87 35.41 5.38 10.42
N GLY A 88 35.41 4.05 10.36
CA GLY A 88 36.03 3.14 11.33
C GLY A 88 35.02 2.35 12.19
N THR A 89 35.51 1.29 12.84
CA THR A 89 34.72 0.42 13.75
C THR A 89 34.14 1.16 14.95
N ARG A 90 34.74 2.27 15.38
CA ARG A 90 34.22 3.11 16.47
C ARG A 90 32.82 3.68 16.21
N TRP A 91 32.51 4.05 14.96
CA TRP A 91 31.19 4.59 14.63
C TRP A 91 30.14 3.49 14.51
N VAL A 92 30.56 2.28 14.08
CA VAL A 92 29.73 1.08 14.15
C VAL A 92 29.38 0.76 15.60
N ALA A 93 30.38 0.75 16.49
CA ALA A 93 30.15 0.54 17.92
C ALA A 93 29.22 1.59 18.52
N LEU A 94 29.39 2.87 18.17
CA LEU A 94 28.49 3.95 18.59
C LEU A 94 27.06 3.74 18.08
N HIS A 95 26.91 3.34 16.82
CA HIS A 95 25.62 3.07 16.20
C HIS A 95 24.89 1.91 16.88
N VAL A 96 25.58 0.78 17.04
CA VAL A 96 25.04 -0.42 17.72
C VAL A 96 24.71 -0.12 19.18
N ALA A 97 25.57 0.61 19.90
CA ALA A 97 25.27 1.04 21.26
C ALA A 97 24.02 1.92 21.33
N GLY A 98 23.84 2.82 20.35
CA GLY A 98 22.63 3.62 20.22
C GLY A 98 21.37 2.79 20.01
N LEU A 99 21.40 1.82 19.08
CA LEU A 99 20.29 0.89 18.86
C LEU A 99 19.95 0.08 20.12
N MET A 100 20.98 -0.41 20.84
CA MET A 100 20.78 -1.13 22.10
C MET A 100 20.12 -0.25 23.15
N LEU A 101 20.50 1.03 23.27
CA LEU A 101 19.87 1.98 24.21
C LEU A 101 18.40 2.28 23.88
N ILE A 102 18.00 2.17 22.61
CA ILE A 102 16.60 2.32 22.21
C ILE A 102 15.80 1.07 22.59
N ILE A 103 16.34 -0.12 22.33
CA ILE A 103 15.63 -1.40 22.48
C ILE A 103 15.62 -1.91 23.92
N LEU A 104 16.72 -1.74 24.66
CA LEU A 104 16.92 -2.34 25.98
C LEU A 104 15.85 -1.93 27.02
N PRO A 105 15.42 -0.66 27.12
CA PRO A 105 14.33 -0.30 28.03
C PRO A 105 13.03 -1.04 27.72
N MET A 106 12.76 -1.34 26.45
CA MET A 106 11.57 -2.08 26.04
C MET A 106 11.61 -3.55 26.43
N ALA A 107 12.82 -4.15 26.46
CA ALA A 107 13.01 -5.53 26.86
C ALA A 107 13.04 -5.71 28.39
N LEU A 108 13.50 -4.70 29.13
CA LEU A 108 13.71 -4.79 30.58
C LEU A 108 12.53 -4.26 31.41
N VAL A 109 11.75 -3.31 30.88
CA VAL A 109 10.63 -2.72 31.62
C VAL A 109 9.36 -3.51 31.31
N PRO A 110 8.69 -4.07 32.33
CA PRO A 110 7.41 -4.75 32.15
C PRO A 110 6.36 -3.82 31.54
N ASP A 111 5.48 -4.36 30.71
CA ASP A 111 4.54 -3.57 29.89
C ASP A 111 3.67 -2.60 30.74
N HIS A 112 3.15 -3.06 31.88
CA HIS A 112 2.36 -2.25 32.81
C HIS A 112 3.13 -1.05 33.42
N ALA A 113 4.46 -1.11 33.44
CA ALA A 113 5.33 -0.08 34.01
C ALA A 113 5.89 0.90 32.96
N LEU A 114 5.69 0.63 31.66
CA LEU A 114 6.23 1.46 30.57
C LEU A 114 5.66 2.89 30.58
N ASN A 115 4.33 3.04 30.65
CA ASN A 115 3.66 4.35 30.65
C ASN A 115 4.07 5.24 31.85
N PRO A 116 4.01 4.78 33.12
CA PRO A 116 4.38 5.62 34.26
C PRO A 116 5.88 5.97 34.32
N LEU A 117 6.75 5.06 33.87
CA LEU A 117 8.21 5.27 33.86
C LEU A 117 8.72 5.96 32.60
N PHE A 118 7.86 6.28 31.64
CA PHE A 118 8.26 6.79 30.33
C PHE A 118 9.14 8.05 30.40
N HIS A 119 8.88 8.96 31.36
CA HIS A 119 9.70 10.16 31.58
C HIS A 119 11.18 9.85 31.91
N ARG A 120 11.48 8.69 32.49
CA ARG A 120 12.86 8.22 32.78
C ARG A 120 13.49 7.50 31.60
N ILE A 121 12.66 6.81 30.81
CA ILE A 121 13.09 6.03 29.64
C ILE A 121 13.37 6.95 28.44
N LEU A 122 12.56 8.01 28.27
CA LEU A 122 12.63 8.92 27.14
C LEU A 122 14.03 9.54 26.92
N PRO A 123 14.74 10.06 27.94
CA PRO A 123 16.10 10.59 27.75
C PRO A 123 17.09 9.54 27.23
N LEU A 124 16.98 8.28 27.69
CA LEU A 124 17.82 7.18 27.22
C LEU A 124 17.53 6.86 25.75
N MET A 125 16.25 6.88 25.36
CA MET A 125 15.85 6.66 23.97
C MET A 125 16.29 7.80 23.04
N VAL A 126 16.20 9.05 23.49
CA VAL A 126 16.69 10.23 22.74
C VAL A 126 18.20 10.16 22.57
N LEU A 127 18.93 9.81 23.63
CA LEU A 127 20.38 9.60 23.57
C LEU A 127 20.75 8.45 22.62
N GLY A 128 20.06 7.31 22.74
CA GLY A 128 20.26 6.16 21.87
C GLY A 128 19.98 6.48 20.40
N GLY A 129 18.90 7.21 20.12
CA GLY A 129 18.57 7.71 18.78
C GLY A 129 19.64 8.64 18.23
N GLY A 130 20.15 9.57 19.05
CA GLY A 130 21.27 10.45 18.67
C GLY A 130 22.55 9.67 18.36
N MET A 131 22.92 8.71 19.21
CA MET A 131 24.09 7.84 19.00
C MET A 131 23.95 6.98 17.74
N ALA A 132 22.76 6.40 17.50
CA ALA A 132 22.47 5.63 16.30
C ALA A 132 22.56 6.51 15.04
N ALA A 133 21.96 7.71 15.04
CA ALA A 133 22.02 8.61 13.90
C ALA A 133 23.45 9.07 13.59
N VAL A 134 24.20 9.55 14.59
CA VAL A 134 25.58 10.01 14.44
C VAL A 134 26.51 8.87 14.04
N GLY A 135 26.39 7.72 14.70
CA GLY A 135 27.14 6.51 14.39
C GLY A 135 26.88 6.02 12.97
N GLY A 136 25.62 6.02 12.53
CA GLY A 136 25.23 5.61 11.17
C GLY A 136 25.75 6.56 10.10
N LEU A 137 25.60 7.88 10.31
CA LEU A 137 26.14 8.91 9.42
C LEU A 137 27.66 8.75 9.25
N PHE A 138 28.40 8.60 10.34
CA PHE A 138 29.86 8.50 10.29
C PHE A 138 30.40 7.09 9.98
N TRP A 139 29.55 6.07 10.07
CA TRP A 139 29.84 4.75 9.51
C TRP A 139 29.79 4.78 7.98
N LEU A 140 28.86 5.54 7.40
CA LEU A 140 28.75 5.71 5.96
C LEU A 140 29.98 6.41 5.36
N ALA A 141 30.37 7.56 5.94
CA ALA A 141 31.55 8.33 5.52
C ALA A 141 32.17 9.13 6.67
N GLY A 142 33.44 9.50 6.57
CA GLY A 142 34.13 10.24 7.62
C GLY A 142 33.57 11.67 7.82
N PRO A 143 33.72 12.26 9.03
CA PRO A 143 33.23 13.63 9.30
C PRO A 143 33.79 14.70 8.35
N ARG A 144 35.05 14.54 7.92
CA ARG A 144 35.70 15.44 6.96
C ARG A 144 35.07 15.36 5.57
N ASP A 145 34.74 14.14 5.13
CA ASP A 145 34.15 13.88 3.83
C ASP A 145 32.73 14.44 3.79
N TRP A 146 31.93 14.21 4.84
CA TRP A 146 30.60 14.82 4.99
C TRP A 146 30.64 16.34 4.95
N ARG A 147 31.62 16.96 5.64
CA ARG A 147 31.77 18.42 5.62
C ARG A 147 32.08 18.93 4.21
N GLN A 148 32.93 18.23 3.44
CA GLN A 148 33.24 18.60 2.07
C GLN A 148 32.01 18.47 1.16
N TRP A 149 31.23 17.40 1.31
CA TRP A 149 30.02 17.19 0.53
C TRP A 149 28.89 18.16 0.87
N LEU A 150 28.72 18.48 2.16
CA LEU A 150 27.65 19.34 2.67
C LEU A 150 27.93 20.84 2.44
N ARG A 151 29.20 21.29 2.49
CA ARG A 151 29.54 22.71 2.31
C ARG A 151 28.93 23.38 1.07
N PRO A 152 29.00 22.79 -0.14
CA PRO A 152 28.34 23.37 -1.33
C PRO A 152 26.81 23.21 -1.33
N ARG A 153 26.24 22.42 -0.42
CA ARG A 153 24.84 21.98 -0.40
C ARG A 153 24.11 22.27 0.91
N LEU A 154 24.70 23.10 1.77
CA LEU A 154 24.19 23.30 3.12
C LEU A 154 22.79 23.88 3.10
N VAL A 155 22.56 24.91 2.28
CA VAL A 155 21.25 25.55 2.13
C VAL A 155 20.17 24.57 1.66
N PRO A 156 20.33 23.85 0.52
CA PRO A 156 19.30 22.91 0.09
C PRO A 156 19.07 21.77 1.09
N VAL A 157 20.12 21.21 1.71
CA VAL A 157 19.95 20.14 2.70
C VAL A 157 19.23 20.64 3.95
N LEU A 158 19.56 21.82 4.47
CA LEU A 158 18.84 22.42 5.60
C LEU A 158 17.38 22.71 5.26
N ALA A 159 17.10 23.20 4.05
CA ALA A 159 15.74 23.40 3.58
C ALA A 159 14.94 22.09 3.54
N LEU A 160 15.55 20.99 3.08
CA LEU A 160 14.89 19.67 3.07
C LEU A 160 14.65 19.14 4.49
N VAL A 161 15.60 19.32 5.41
CA VAL A 161 15.44 18.93 6.83
C VAL A 161 14.31 19.74 7.49
N LEU A 162 14.28 21.05 7.27
CA LEU A 162 13.22 21.92 7.79
C LEU A 162 11.86 21.54 7.21
N LEU A 163 11.79 21.34 5.90
CA LEU A 163 10.56 20.91 5.22
C LEU A 163 10.09 19.57 5.77
N ALA A 164 10.96 18.57 5.90
CA ALA A 164 10.62 17.26 6.48
C ALA A 164 10.10 17.36 7.91
N ALA A 165 10.63 18.28 8.72
CA ALA A 165 10.19 18.49 10.09
C ALA A 165 8.79 19.13 10.18
N LEU A 166 8.48 20.04 9.26
CA LEU A 166 7.23 20.82 9.23
C LEU A 166 6.11 20.12 8.46
N LEU A 167 6.43 19.32 7.44
CA LEU A 167 5.46 18.77 6.49
C LEU A 167 4.30 17.99 7.15
N PRO A 168 4.51 17.11 8.15
CA PRO A 168 3.40 16.44 8.81
C PRO A 168 2.45 17.41 9.53
N ASN A 169 2.99 18.42 10.22
CA ASN A 169 2.18 19.41 10.94
C ASN A 169 1.44 20.32 9.96
N LEU A 170 2.07 20.66 8.82
CA LEU A 170 1.44 21.45 7.77
C LEU A 170 0.29 20.68 7.11
N ALA A 171 0.46 19.38 6.88
CA ALA A 171 -0.61 18.53 6.35
C ALA A 171 -1.82 18.49 7.29
N GLU A 172 -1.60 18.37 8.60
CA GLU A 172 -2.66 18.41 9.62
C GLU A 172 -3.34 19.80 9.67
N ALA A 173 -2.56 20.88 9.64
CA ALA A 173 -3.07 22.25 9.65
C ALA A 173 -3.88 22.63 8.39
N ILE A 174 -3.55 22.03 7.24
CA ILE A 174 -4.29 22.24 5.98
C ILE A 174 -5.54 21.34 5.91
N GLY A 175 -5.65 20.33 6.79
CA GLY A 175 -6.80 19.42 6.91
C GLY A 175 -8.18 20.11 6.75
N PRO A 176 -8.45 21.21 7.47
CA PRO A 176 -9.73 21.91 7.37
C PRO A 176 -10.05 22.52 6.00
N ILE A 177 -9.02 22.88 5.20
CA ILE A 177 -9.21 23.47 3.86
C ILE A 177 -9.82 22.45 2.88
N TRP A 178 -9.73 21.16 3.20
CA TRP A 178 -10.34 20.09 2.42
C TRP A 178 -11.86 20.00 2.59
N TYR A 179 -12.45 20.68 3.59
CA TYR A 179 -13.90 20.68 3.81
C TYR A 179 -14.55 21.88 3.10
N TRP A 180 -15.37 21.57 2.10
CA TRP A 180 -16.02 22.55 1.24
C TRP A 180 -17.53 22.50 1.48
N GLU A 181 -18.02 23.31 2.42
CA GLU A 181 -19.44 23.35 2.80
C GLU A 181 -20.36 23.56 1.59
N THR A 182 -19.97 24.44 0.66
CA THR A 182 -20.71 24.65 -0.59
C THR A 182 -20.85 23.39 -1.42
N LEU A 183 -19.81 22.54 -1.48
CA LEU A 183 -19.89 21.28 -2.21
C LEU A 183 -20.79 20.27 -1.46
N THR A 184 -20.73 20.23 -0.13
CA THR A 184 -21.65 19.45 0.70
C THR A 184 -23.11 19.82 0.41
N GLN A 185 -23.41 21.12 0.37
CA GLN A 185 -24.76 21.64 0.08
C GLN A 185 -25.22 21.30 -1.35
N ILE A 186 -24.35 21.45 -2.35
CA ILE A 186 -24.66 21.08 -3.75
C ILE A 186 -24.93 19.58 -3.86
N THR A 187 -24.12 18.75 -3.21
CA THR A 187 -24.32 17.29 -3.17
C THR A 187 -25.62 16.94 -2.46
N PHE A 188 -25.93 17.55 -1.32
CA PHE A 188 -27.20 17.37 -0.61
C PHE A 188 -28.40 17.69 -1.51
N ALA A 189 -28.38 18.83 -2.22
CA ALA A 189 -29.43 19.21 -3.16
C ALA A 189 -29.56 18.21 -4.32
N GLY A 190 -28.44 17.71 -4.86
CA GLY A 190 -28.41 16.68 -5.89
C GLY A 190 -29.06 15.37 -5.42
N VAL A 191 -28.75 14.93 -4.19
CA VAL A 191 -29.34 13.73 -3.58
C VAL A 191 -30.83 13.95 -3.31
N ALA A 192 -31.24 15.12 -2.82
CA ALA A 192 -32.65 15.45 -2.61
C ALA A 192 -33.45 15.39 -3.91
N LEU A 193 -32.93 15.97 -4.99
CA LEU A 193 -33.57 15.90 -6.30
C LEU A 193 -33.68 14.46 -6.80
N MET A 194 -32.60 13.68 -6.71
CA MET A 194 -32.60 12.31 -7.18
C MET A 194 -33.52 11.41 -6.34
N LEU A 195 -33.52 11.58 -5.02
CA LEU A 195 -34.39 10.85 -4.10
C LEU A 195 -35.86 11.15 -4.35
N ALA A 196 -36.21 12.41 -4.65
CA ALA A 196 -37.58 12.79 -5.01
C ALA A 196 -38.08 12.12 -6.31
N LEU A 197 -37.18 11.63 -7.16
CA LEU A 197 -37.55 10.88 -8.38
C LEU A 197 -37.76 9.39 -8.15
N VAL A 198 -37.18 8.82 -7.08
CA VAL A 198 -37.12 7.36 -6.87
C VAL A 198 -37.79 6.88 -5.59
N ALA A 199 -37.99 7.74 -4.60
CA ALA A 199 -38.62 7.40 -3.32
C ALA A 199 -40.07 7.86 -3.27
N ASP A 200 -40.92 7.03 -2.68
CA ASP A 200 -42.36 7.33 -2.55
C ASP A 200 -42.64 8.48 -1.57
N VAL A 201 -41.92 8.52 -0.45
CA VAL A 201 -42.08 9.54 0.62
C VAL A 201 -40.70 10.05 1.08
N PRO A 202 -40.06 10.95 0.32
CA PRO A 202 -38.77 11.50 0.70
C PRO A 202 -38.90 12.44 1.91
N VAL A 203 -38.02 12.27 2.90
CA VAL A 203 -37.82 13.19 4.01
C VAL A 203 -36.55 13.99 3.72
N VAL A 204 -36.67 15.32 3.71
CA VAL A 204 -35.55 16.22 3.44
C VAL A 204 -35.57 17.36 4.45
N ASP A 205 -34.54 17.44 5.29
CA ASP A 205 -34.27 18.55 6.21
C ASP A 205 -32.95 19.22 5.80
N PRO A 206 -33.00 20.33 5.04
CA PRO A 206 -31.81 21.05 4.60
C PRO A 206 -31.03 21.71 5.72
N ALA A 207 -31.68 22.07 6.84
CA ALA A 207 -31.02 22.77 7.94
C ALA A 207 -30.15 21.83 8.77
N ALA A 208 -30.63 20.61 9.02
CA ALA A 208 -29.85 19.55 9.67
C ALA A 208 -29.01 18.70 8.70
N GLN A 209 -29.14 18.92 7.38
CA GLN A 209 -28.61 18.07 6.31
C GLN A 209 -28.97 16.59 6.48
N ILE A 210 -30.22 16.34 6.90
CA ILE A 210 -30.78 15.00 7.06
C ILE A 210 -31.66 14.69 5.86
N ILE A 211 -31.45 13.53 5.25
CA ILE A 211 -32.22 13.07 4.09
C ILE A 211 -32.48 11.57 4.20
N GLY A 212 -33.66 11.12 3.75
CA GLY A 212 -33.98 9.70 3.79
C GLY A 212 -35.39 9.38 3.32
N THR A 213 -35.81 8.12 3.54
CA THR A 213 -37.16 7.63 3.23
C THR A 213 -37.47 6.42 4.10
N ASN A 214 -38.75 6.11 4.31
CA ASN A 214 -39.24 4.94 5.06
C ASN A 214 -38.54 4.69 6.41
N GLY A 215 -38.29 5.75 7.16
CA GLY A 215 -37.67 5.67 8.50
C GLY A 215 -36.15 5.48 8.50
N PHE A 216 -35.52 5.27 7.34
CA PHE A 216 -34.06 5.28 7.22
C PHE A 216 -33.58 6.69 6.85
N LEU A 217 -32.96 7.38 7.81
CA LEU A 217 -32.49 8.77 7.69
C LEU A 217 -30.97 8.82 7.77
N VAL A 218 -30.35 9.61 6.90
CA VAL A 218 -28.90 9.78 6.80
C VAL A 218 -28.54 11.25 6.93
N ALA A 219 -27.57 11.57 7.78
CA ALA A 219 -26.97 12.89 7.84
C ALA A 219 -25.82 12.99 6.82
N VAL A 220 -25.90 13.93 5.88
CA VAL A 220 -24.87 14.16 4.85
C VAL A 220 -23.77 15.01 5.45
N ALA A 221 -22.74 14.38 6.02
CA ALA A 221 -21.58 15.07 6.57
C ALA A 221 -20.61 15.56 5.48
N ASP A 222 -19.62 16.38 5.85
CA ASP A 222 -18.62 16.91 4.91
C ASP A 222 -17.79 15.83 4.21
N SER A 223 -17.64 14.66 4.83
CA SER A 223 -17.03 13.47 4.21
C SER A 223 -17.81 12.96 2.99
N CYS A 224 -19.11 13.26 2.91
CA CYS A 224 -20.00 12.87 1.80
C CYS A 224 -20.04 13.89 0.66
N SER A 225 -19.36 15.04 0.80
CA SER A 225 -19.34 16.13 -0.19
C SER A 225 -18.92 15.71 -1.60
N GLY A 226 -18.03 14.71 -1.72
CA GLY A 226 -17.47 14.25 -2.98
C GLY A 226 -16.07 14.81 -3.29
N VAL A 227 -15.47 15.61 -2.39
CA VAL A 227 -14.11 16.16 -2.56
C VAL A 227 -13.07 15.05 -2.80
N GLU A 228 -13.16 13.95 -2.06
CA GLU A 228 -12.24 12.82 -2.21
C GLU A 228 -12.22 12.28 -3.66
N GLY A 229 -13.40 12.14 -4.28
CA GLY A 229 -13.54 11.74 -5.67
C GLY A 229 -12.85 12.71 -6.63
N PHE A 230 -13.00 14.03 -6.41
CA PHE A 230 -12.33 15.04 -7.23
C PHE A 230 -10.81 14.94 -7.16
N VAL A 231 -10.28 14.73 -5.96
CA VAL A 231 -8.84 14.59 -5.74
C VAL A 231 -8.32 13.33 -6.42
N LEU A 232 -8.97 12.19 -6.21
CA LEU A 232 -8.57 10.90 -6.79
C LEU A 232 -8.65 10.92 -8.32
N VAL A 233 -9.75 11.42 -8.89
CA VAL A 233 -9.93 11.53 -10.35
C VAL A 233 -8.92 12.50 -10.94
N SER A 234 -8.69 13.65 -10.31
CA SER A 234 -7.68 14.61 -10.79
C SER A 234 -6.26 14.03 -10.74
N ALA A 235 -5.90 13.35 -9.65
CA ALA A 235 -4.60 12.70 -9.51
C ALA A 235 -4.40 11.59 -10.55
N PHE A 236 -5.42 10.77 -10.78
CA PHE A 236 -5.42 9.76 -11.82
C PHE A 236 -5.25 10.36 -13.22
N LEU A 237 -6.02 11.40 -13.56
CA LEU A 237 -5.92 12.07 -14.86
C LEU A 237 -4.59 12.79 -15.05
N ALA A 238 -4.02 13.37 -14.00
CA ALA A 238 -2.69 13.95 -14.02
C ALA A 238 -1.63 12.89 -14.31
N LEU A 239 -1.69 11.75 -13.61
CA LEU A 239 -0.79 10.62 -13.85
C LEU A 239 -0.93 10.10 -15.29
N TYR A 240 -2.16 9.90 -15.76
CA TYR A 240 -2.45 9.48 -17.13
C TYR A 240 -1.88 10.48 -18.16
N ALA A 241 -2.13 11.78 -17.96
CA ALA A 241 -1.60 12.84 -18.82
C ALA A 241 -0.07 12.87 -18.85
N VAL A 242 0.60 12.62 -17.71
CA VAL A 242 2.07 12.55 -17.61
C VAL A 242 2.61 11.32 -18.33
N LEU A 243 2.03 10.14 -18.09
CA LEU A 243 2.45 8.88 -18.68
C LEU A 243 2.28 8.86 -20.21
N PHE A 244 1.23 9.51 -20.71
CA PHE A 244 0.89 9.52 -22.14
C PHE A 244 1.05 10.92 -22.78
N ARG A 245 1.88 11.79 -22.18
CA ARG A 245 2.09 13.17 -22.63
C ARG A 245 2.48 13.31 -24.11
N ASP A 246 3.20 12.31 -24.62
CA ASP A 246 3.69 12.29 -26.01
C ASP A 246 2.59 11.82 -27.00
N ARG A 247 1.55 11.14 -26.49
CA ARG A 247 0.41 10.64 -27.28
C ARG A 247 -0.81 11.54 -27.21
N LEU A 248 -0.95 12.37 -26.17
CA LEU A 248 -2.14 13.17 -25.90
C LEU A 248 -2.00 14.65 -26.29
N ARG A 249 -3.07 15.27 -26.75
CA ARG A 249 -3.18 16.72 -26.89
C ARG A 249 -3.56 17.33 -25.54
N LEU A 250 -2.56 17.55 -24.69
CA LEU A 250 -2.72 17.97 -23.28
C LEU A 250 -3.71 19.14 -23.08
N THR A 251 -3.67 20.18 -23.91
CA THR A 251 -4.62 21.31 -23.80
C THR A 251 -6.07 20.87 -23.89
N ARG A 252 -6.41 20.00 -24.85
CA ARG A 252 -7.78 19.50 -25.04
C ARG A 252 -8.19 18.52 -23.95
N PHE A 253 -7.24 17.71 -23.50
CA PHE A 253 -7.43 16.78 -22.39
C PHE A 253 -7.83 17.54 -21.13
N TRP A 254 -7.08 18.58 -20.75
CA TRP A 254 -7.36 19.37 -19.55
C TRP A 254 -8.61 20.25 -19.68
N LEU A 255 -8.91 20.78 -20.86
CA LEU A 255 -10.10 21.61 -21.05
C LEU A 255 -11.41 20.83 -21.15
N CYS A 256 -11.39 19.58 -21.60
CA CYS A 256 -12.61 18.81 -21.85
C CYS A 256 -12.73 17.56 -20.98
N VAL A 257 -11.70 16.71 -20.95
CA VAL A 257 -11.78 15.43 -20.23
C VAL A 257 -11.80 15.65 -18.72
N TRP A 258 -10.97 16.56 -18.21
CA TRP A 258 -10.89 16.81 -16.77
C TRP A 258 -12.20 17.37 -16.19
N PRO A 259 -12.83 18.43 -16.73
CA PRO A 259 -14.12 18.92 -16.20
C PRO A 259 -15.25 17.89 -16.31
N VAL A 260 -15.32 17.15 -17.43
CA VAL A 260 -16.34 16.10 -17.61
C VAL A 260 -16.14 14.97 -16.60
N ALA A 261 -14.90 14.55 -16.36
CA ALA A 261 -14.61 13.51 -15.39
C ALA A 261 -14.95 13.95 -13.95
N LEU A 262 -14.70 15.22 -13.59
CA LEU A 262 -15.13 15.75 -12.29
C LEU A 262 -16.65 15.79 -12.18
N LEU A 263 -17.36 16.25 -13.21
CA LEU A 263 -18.81 16.26 -13.22
C LEU A 263 -19.40 14.84 -13.07
N LEU A 264 -18.86 13.87 -13.80
CA LEU A 264 -19.25 12.47 -13.69
C LEU A 264 -18.91 11.88 -12.31
N SER A 265 -17.76 12.23 -11.74
CA SER A 265 -17.39 11.83 -10.39
C SER A 265 -18.38 12.34 -9.34
N TRP A 266 -18.80 13.61 -9.46
CA TRP A 266 -19.81 14.18 -8.57
C TRP A 266 -21.18 13.52 -8.77
N LEU A 267 -21.59 13.30 -10.02
CA LEU A 267 -22.84 12.61 -10.32
C LEU A 267 -22.87 11.19 -9.75
N PHE A 268 -21.78 10.43 -9.88
CA PHE A 268 -21.66 9.11 -9.26
C PHE A 268 -21.69 9.18 -7.73
N ASN A 269 -21.18 10.25 -7.11
CA ASN A 269 -21.33 10.45 -5.68
C ASN A 269 -22.80 10.68 -5.27
N VAL A 270 -23.55 11.48 -6.02
CA VAL A 270 -24.99 11.71 -5.81
C VAL A 270 -25.77 10.40 -5.95
N ILE A 271 -25.49 9.63 -7.02
CA ILE A 271 -26.09 8.31 -7.25
C ILE A 271 -25.74 7.36 -6.11
N ARG A 272 -24.47 7.33 -5.67
CA ARG A 272 -24.00 6.50 -4.54
C ARG A 272 -24.81 6.76 -3.29
N ILE A 273 -24.93 8.02 -2.86
CA ILE A 273 -25.66 8.36 -1.63
C ILE A 273 -27.15 8.02 -1.77
N THR A 274 -27.75 8.28 -2.92
CA THR A 274 -29.15 7.93 -3.17
C THR A 274 -29.38 6.42 -3.09
N VAL A 275 -28.53 5.61 -3.75
CA VAL A 275 -28.59 4.14 -3.70
C VAL A 275 -28.37 3.63 -2.28
N LEU A 276 -27.46 4.23 -1.51
CA LEU A 276 -27.25 3.90 -0.10
C LEU A 276 -28.55 4.08 0.71
N ILE A 277 -29.24 5.21 0.55
CA ILE A 277 -30.52 5.48 1.22
C ILE A 277 -31.56 4.43 0.82
N MET A 278 -31.65 4.08 -0.47
CA MET A 278 -32.59 3.08 -0.96
C MET A 278 -32.28 1.68 -0.43
N ILE A 279 -31.01 1.28 -0.36
CA ILE A 279 -30.61 0.00 0.23
C ILE A 279 -30.96 -0.02 1.72
N GLY A 280 -30.67 1.06 2.45
CA GLY A 280 -30.96 1.15 3.89
C GLY A 280 -32.46 1.11 4.19
N ALA A 281 -33.27 1.76 3.36
CA ALA A 281 -34.72 1.83 3.52
C ALA A 281 -35.47 0.55 3.13
N TYR A 282 -35.02 -0.17 2.09
CA TYR A 282 -35.80 -1.27 1.50
C TYR A 282 -35.13 -2.64 1.59
N ALA A 283 -33.82 -2.73 1.82
CA ALA A 283 -33.08 -3.99 1.81
C ALA A 283 -32.44 -4.32 3.16
N SER A 284 -31.47 -3.52 3.60
CA SER A 284 -30.77 -3.72 4.87
C SER A 284 -30.03 -2.45 5.28
N PRO A 285 -30.34 -1.88 6.46
CA PRO A 285 -29.57 -0.79 7.06
C PRO A 285 -28.08 -1.14 7.25
N ASP A 286 -27.79 -2.38 7.67
CA ASP A 286 -26.42 -2.84 7.91
C ASP A 286 -25.60 -2.90 6.61
N LEU A 287 -26.19 -3.41 5.52
CA LEU A 287 -25.54 -3.42 4.21
C LEU A 287 -25.26 -1.99 3.71
N ALA A 288 -26.20 -1.06 3.93
CA ALA A 288 -26.04 0.33 3.51
C ALA A 288 -24.88 1.04 4.22
N VAL A 289 -24.79 0.89 5.55
CA VAL A 289 -23.83 1.61 6.38
C VAL A 289 -22.46 0.91 6.42
N ASN A 290 -22.42 -0.39 6.70
CA ASN A 290 -21.16 -1.12 6.93
C ASN A 290 -20.53 -1.65 5.64
N GLY A 291 -21.33 -1.92 4.61
CA GLY A 291 -20.85 -2.40 3.31
C GLY A 291 -20.78 -1.28 2.27
N PHE A 292 -21.92 -0.88 1.72
CA PHE A 292 -21.99 -0.05 0.52
C PHE A 292 -21.34 1.34 0.69
N HIS A 293 -21.52 2.01 1.84
CA HIS A 293 -21.03 3.38 2.09
C HIS A 293 -19.53 3.56 1.77
N SER A 294 -18.70 2.65 2.26
CA SER A 294 -17.23 2.76 2.18
C SER A 294 -16.67 2.23 0.86
N PHE A 295 -17.28 1.19 0.27
CA PHE A 295 -16.71 0.49 -0.89
C PHE A 295 -17.29 0.93 -2.24
N ALA A 296 -18.52 1.44 -2.28
CA ALA A 296 -19.13 1.91 -3.52
C ALA A 296 -18.37 3.08 -4.16
N GLY A 297 -17.72 3.93 -3.36
CA GLY A 297 -16.86 5.01 -3.86
C GLY A 297 -15.73 4.47 -4.75
N TRP A 298 -15.05 3.42 -4.30
CA TRP A 298 -14.00 2.74 -5.06
C TRP A 298 -14.53 2.10 -6.35
N LEU A 299 -15.73 1.49 -6.29
CA LEU A 299 -16.38 0.91 -7.47
C LEU A 299 -16.64 1.96 -8.55
N PHE A 300 -17.30 3.08 -8.20
CA PHE A 300 -17.58 4.15 -9.15
C PHE A 300 -16.30 4.81 -9.67
N PHE A 301 -15.28 4.97 -8.83
CA PHE A 301 -13.97 5.46 -9.27
C PHE A 301 -13.33 4.54 -10.31
N MET A 302 -13.32 3.22 -10.07
CA MET A 302 -12.78 2.24 -11.03
C MET A 302 -13.54 2.25 -12.35
N LEU A 303 -14.88 2.31 -12.30
CA LEU A 303 -15.73 2.41 -13.49
C LEU A 303 -15.42 3.68 -14.29
N LEU A 304 -15.33 4.83 -13.62
CA LEU A 304 -14.99 6.10 -14.25
C LEU A 304 -13.59 6.07 -14.86
N ALA A 305 -12.59 5.59 -14.12
CA ALA A 305 -11.22 5.47 -14.60
C ALA A 305 -11.15 4.58 -15.84
N MET A 306 -11.81 3.42 -15.83
CA MET A 306 -11.88 2.53 -17.00
C MET A 306 -12.59 3.20 -18.18
N ALA A 307 -13.71 3.88 -17.96
CA ALA A 307 -14.41 4.62 -18.99
C ALA A 307 -13.52 5.69 -19.63
N VAL A 308 -12.78 6.45 -18.83
CA VAL A 308 -11.82 7.45 -19.33
C VAL A 308 -10.74 6.78 -20.19
N LEU A 309 -10.12 5.69 -19.72
CA LEU A 309 -9.10 4.96 -20.48
C LEU A 309 -9.63 4.49 -21.84
N LEU A 310 -10.81 3.89 -21.87
CA LEU A 310 -11.43 3.37 -23.09
C LEU A 310 -11.84 4.49 -24.06
N VAL A 311 -12.42 5.58 -23.55
CA VAL A 311 -12.97 6.67 -24.36
C VAL A 311 -11.85 7.55 -24.92
N VAL A 312 -10.85 7.92 -24.10
CA VAL A 312 -9.76 8.80 -24.54
C VAL A 312 -8.94 8.14 -25.66
N ASP A 313 -8.72 6.84 -25.58
CA ASP A 313 -8.00 6.10 -26.63
C ASP A 313 -8.79 5.99 -27.95
N ARG A 314 -10.13 6.11 -27.91
CA ARG A 314 -11.00 6.05 -29.10
C ARG A 314 -11.17 7.42 -29.78
N ILE A 315 -11.09 8.52 -29.03
CA ILE A 315 -11.32 9.86 -29.58
C ILE A 315 -10.06 10.36 -30.30
N ALA A 316 -10.06 10.32 -31.64
CA ALA A 316 -8.96 10.81 -32.48
C ALA A 316 -8.59 12.29 -32.20
N TRP A 317 -9.57 13.12 -31.83
CA TRP A 317 -9.38 14.54 -31.52
C TRP A 317 -8.49 14.80 -30.29
N LEU A 318 -8.38 13.82 -29.38
CA LEU A 318 -7.53 13.89 -28.18
C LEU A 318 -6.11 13.36 -28.41
N ARG A 319 -5.86 12.65 -29.52
CA ARG A 319 -4.57 12.01 -29.81
C ARG A 319 -3.68 12.88 -30.69
N ARG A 320 -2.36 12.83 -30.45
CA ARG A 320 -1.32 13.44 -31.30
C ARG A 320 -0.92 12.53 -32.46
N VAL A 321 -0.90 11.22 -32.22
CA VAL A 321 -0.48 10.21 -33.19
C VAL A 321 -1.67 9.27 -33.46
N PRO A 322 -1.97 8.92 -34.72
CA PRO A 322 -2.91 7.85 -35.04
C PRO A 322 -2.50 6.56 -34.32
N GLY A 323 -3.46 5.83 -33.75
CA GLY A 323 -3.17 4.55 -33.10
C GLY A 323 -2.49 3.59 -34.09
N ARG A 324 -1.41 2.93 -33.66
CA ARG A 324 -0.89 1.77 -34.41
C ARG A 324 -1.87 0.63 -34.17
N ASP A 325 -2.55 0.19 -35.23
CA ASP A 325 -3.28 -1.07 -35.24
C ASP A 325 -2.26 -2.21 -35.14
N ALA A 326 -1.85 -2.54 -33.92
CA ALA A 326 -1.14 -3.78 -33.67
C ALA A 326 -2.10 -4.94 -33.95
N PRO A 327 -1.62 -6.06 -34.53
CA PRO A 327 -2.48 -7.22 -34.73
C PRO A 327 -3.10 -7.65 -33.39
N ALA A 328 -4.41 -7.83 -33.39
CA ALA A 328 -5.16 -8.20 -32.20
C ALA A 328 -4.81 -9.64 -31.81
N ILE A 329 -3.95 -9.79 -30.80
CA ILE A 329 -3.75 -11.08 -30.14
C ILE A 329 -5.00 -11.36 -29.31
N PRO A 330 -5.60 -12.57 -29.38
CA PRO A 330 -6.70 -12.93 -28.49
C PRO A 330 -6.30 -12.70 -27.03
N LEU A 331 -7.17 -12.06 -26.25
CA LEU A 331 -6.83 -11.68 -24.86
C LEU A 331 -6.32 -12.88 -24.04
N ALA A 332 -6.95 -14.04 -24.20
CA ALA A 332 -6.60 -15.29 -23.51
C ALA A 332 -5.16 -15.79 -23.78
N GLU A 333 -4.55 -15.35 -24.88
CA GLU A 333 -3.18 -15.71 -25.27
C GLU A 333 -2.15 -14.62 -24.93
N ASP A 334 -2.60 -13.43 -24.53
CA ASP A 334 -1.71 -12.33 -24.17
C ASP A 334 -1.00 -12.60 -22.83
N ALA A 335 0.32 -12.80 -22.90
CA ALA A 335 1.16 -13.08 -21.75
C ALA A 335 1.27 -11.90 -20.77
N LEU A 336 1.06 -10.65 -21.22
CA LEU A 336 1.00 -9.50 -20.33
C LEU A 336 -0.32 -9.48 -19.58
N ALA A 337 -1.43 -9.68 -20.31
CA ALA A 337 -2.76 -9.77 -19.74
C ALA A 337 -2.85 -10.88 -18.68
N ALA A 338 -2.27 -12.05 -18.96
CA ALA A 338 -2.19 -13.19 -18.03
C ALA A 338 -1.47 -12.89 -16.70
N ARG A 339 -0.59 -11.88 -16.66
CA ARG A 339 0.12 -11.48 -15.43
C ARG A 339 -0.61 -10.41 -14.61
N ILE A 340 -1.60 -9.74 -15.20
CA ILE A 340 -2.26 -8.57 -14.59
C ILE A 340 -3.73 -8.86 -14.29
N LEU A 341 -4.46 -9.38 -15.27
CA LEU A 341 -5.92 -9.50 -15.19
C LEU A 341 -6.42 -10.41 -14.06
N PRO A 342 -5.80 -11.56 -13.75
CA PRO A 342 -6.23 -12.37 -12.62
C PRO A 342 -6.20 -11.58 -11.29
N PHE A 343 -5.17 -10.76 -11.09
CA PHE A 343 -5.05 -9.91 -9.90
C PHE A 343 -6.09 -8.78 -9.89
N VAL A 344 -6.31 -8.12 -11.03
CA VAL A 344 -7.36 -7.09 -11.14
C VAL A 344 -8.75 -7.68 -10.88
N LEU A 345 -9.06 -8.84 -11.44
CA LEU A 345 -10.34 -9.52 -11.24
C LEU A 345 -10.52 -9.97 -9.79
N PHE A 346 -9.47 -10.45 -9.15
CA PHE A 346 -9.47 -10.75 -7.71
C PHE A 346 -9.79 -9.50 -6.88
N MET A 347 -9.14 -8.37 -7.13
CA MET A 347 -9.40 -7.11 -6.41
C MET A 347 -10.80 -6.57 -6.66
N VAL A 348 -11.28 -6.60 -7.91
CA VAL A 348 -12.65 -6.18 -8.26
C VAL A 348 -13.68 -7.08 -7.58
N ALA A 349 -13.48 -8.40 -7.56
CA ALA A 349 -14.33 -9.33 -6.84
C ALA A 349 -14.38 -9.00 -5.34
N GLY A 350 -13.25 -8.62 -4.75
CA GLY A 350 -13.15 -8.10 -3.40
C GLY A 350 -14.04 -6.89 -3.14
N VAL A 351 -13.88 -5.83 -3.95
CA VAL A 351 -14.69 -4.61 -3.82
C VAL A 351 -16.18 -4.88 -3.99
N LEU A 352 -16.56 -5.74 -4.94
CA LEU A 352 -17.96 -6.14 -5.13
C LEU A 352 -18.50 -6.91 -3.92
N SER A 353 -17.69 -7.82 -3.36
CA SER A 353 -18.07 -8.57 -2.15
C SER A 353 -18.36 -7.64 -0.98
N GLN A 354 -17.46 -6.68 -0.74
CA GLN A 354 -17.60 -5.69 0.33
C GLN A 354 -18.79 -4.72 0.08
N SER A 355 -19.15 -4.47 -1.18
CA SER A 355 -20.22 -3.53 -1.52
C SER A 355 -21.62 -4.14 -1.46
N PHE A 356 -21.74 -5.45 -1.68
CA PHE A 356 -23.03 -6.11 -1.93
C PHE A 356 -23.39 -7.25 -0.96
N TRP A 357 -22.48 -7.66 -0.07
CA TRP A 357 -22.77 -8.62 1.00
C TRP A 357 -22.79 -7.93 2.35
N ALA A 358 -23.82 -8.23 3.16
CA ALA A 358 -23.90 -7.75 4.54
C ALA A 358 -22.74 -8.32 5.38
N ASP A 359 -22.44 -9.60 5.19
CA ASP A 359 -21.27 -10.30 5.73
C ASP A 359 -20.34 -10.73 4.59
N PRO A 360 -19.32 -9.92 4.25
CA PRO A 360 -18.46 -10.17 3.08
C PRO A 360 -17.67 -11.49 3.15
N ILE A 361 -17.47 -12.03 4.35
CA ILE A 361 -16.87 -13.35 4.55
C ILE A 361 -17.63 -14.45 3.81
N LEU A 362 -18.96 -14.34 3.69
CA LEU A 362 -19.80 -15.31 2.97
C LEU A 362 -19.59 -15.28 1.46
N ALA A 363 -19.09 -14.17 0.91
CA ALA A 363 -18.86 -14.00 -0.53
C ALA A 363 -17.62 -14.73 -1.06
N TYR A 364 -16.81 -15.34 -0.19
CA TYR A 364 -15.54 -15.92 -0.59
C TYR A 364 -15.63 -17.00 -1.68
N PRO A 365 -16.61 -17.94 -1.68
CA PRO A 365 -16.74 -18.91 -2.77
C PRO A 365 -16.90 -18.27 -4.15
N TRP A 366 -17.57 -17.12 -4.23
CA TRP A 366 -17.68 -16.33 -5.45
C TRP A 366 -16.33 -15.73 -5.87
N GLN A 367 -15.57 -15.17 -4.92
CA GLN A 367 -14.21 -14.67 -5.20
C GLN A 367 -13.29 -15.79 -5.70
N ALA A 368 -13.33 -16.95 -5.05
CA ALA A 368 -12.57 -18.14 -5.45
C ALA A 368 -12.94 -18.61 -6.86
N LEU A 369 -14.23 -18.58 -7.20
CA LEU A 369 -14.71 -18.89 -8.56
C LEU A 369 -14.15 -17.91 -9.60
N ILE A 370 -14.20 -16.60 -9.35
CA ILE A 370 -13.63 -15.59 -10.26
C ILE A 370 -12.13 -15.81 -10.44
N MET A 371 -11.40 -16.04 -9.35
CA MET A 371 -9.97 -16.34 -9.40
C MET A 371 -9.68 -17.58 -10.26
N ALA A 372 -10.39 -18.68 -10.01
CA ALA A 372 -10.22 -19.93 -10.75
C ALA A 372 -10.54 -19.77 -12.25
N LEU A 373 -11.66 -19.12 -12.58
CA LEU A 373 -12.05 -18.85 -13.97
C LEU A 373 -11.03 -17.96 -14.68
N SER A 374 -10.53 -16.92 -14.00
CA SER A 374 -9.51 -16.04 -14.58
C SER A 374 -8.22 -16.81 -14.93
N LEU A 375 -7.70 -17.64 -14.00
CA LEU A 375 -6.52 -18.47 -14.24
C LEU A 375 -6.78 -19.52 -15.32
N TRP A 376 -7.97 -20.09 -15.38
CA TRP A 376 -8.37 -21.05 -16.41
C TRP A 376 -8.37 -20.42 -17.81
N CYS A 377 -8.93 -19.21 -17.96
CA CYS A 377 -8.92 -18.47 -19.22
C CYS A 377 -7.49 -18.21 -19.73
N PHE A 378 -6.54 -17.95 -18.83
CA PHE A 378 -5.12 -17.72 -19.16
C PHE A 378 -4.25 -18.99 -19.07
N ARG A 379 -4.83 -20.19 -19.03
CA ARG A 379 -4.08 -21.45 -18.83
C ARG A 379 -2.95 -21.68 -19.84
N VAL A 380 -3.07 -21.17 -21.06
CA VAL A 380 -2.07 -21.35 -22.13
C VAL A 380 -0.78 -20.58 -21.81
N PRO A 381 -0.80 -19.24 -21.66
CA PRO A 381 0.41 -18.49 -21.29
C PRO A 381 0.96 -18.90 -19.91
N LEU A 382 0.10 -19.33 -18.98
CA LEU A 382 0.54 -19.77 -17.65
C LEU A 382 1.38 -21.05 -17.66
N ARG A 383 1.22 -21.93 -18.67
CA ARG A 383 2.05 -23.14 -18.79
C ARG A 383 3.54 -22.84 -18.86
N ALA A 384 3.94 -21.70 -19.40
CA ALA A 384 5.34 -21.29 -19.47
C ALA A 384 6.00 -21.09 -18.09
N HIS A 385 5.20 -20.87 -17.06
CA HIS A 385 5.65 -20.66 -15.69
C HIS A 385 5.67 -21.94 -14.85
N LEU A 386 5.10 -23.05 -15.34
CA LEU A 386 5.10 -24.34 -14.65
C LEU A 386 6.48 -24.97 -14.71
N ARG A 387 7.18 -25.00 -13.57
CA ARG A 387 8.47 -25.67 -13.39
C ARG A 387 8.51 -26.34 -12.02
N ARG A 388 9.34 -27.38 -11.87
CA ARG A 388 9.55 -28.01 -10.55
C ARG A 388 10.19 -27.01 -9.58
N PRO A 389 9.63 -26.79 -8.39
CA PRO A 389 10.21 -25.89 -7.41
C PRO A 389 11.46 -26.51 -6.78
N SER A 390 12.36 -25.65 -6.32
CA SER A 390 13.55 -26.04 -5.57
C SER A 390 13.22 -26.41 -4.12
N ALA A 391 14.02 -27.28 -3.50
CA ALA A 391 13.89 -27.59 -2.07
C ALA A 391 14.05 -26.35 -1.18
N LEU A 392 14.89 -25.39 -1.60
CA LEU A 392 15.04 -24.10 -0.92
C LEU A 392 13.72 -23.31 -0.90
N ALA A 393 12.97 -23.29 -2.01
CA ALA A 393 11.68 -22.62 -2.08
C ALA A 393 10.67 -23.25 -1.11
N LEU A 394 10.62 -24.58 -1.04
CA LEU A 394 9.74 -25.29 -0.09
C LEU A 394 10.13 -24.96 1.37
N GLY A 395 11.43 -25.02 1.71
CA GLY A 395 11.91 -24.67 3.05
C GLY A 395 11.67 -23.21 3.43
N ALA A 396 11.81 -22.28 2.48
CA ALA A 396 11.49 -20.87 2.68
C ALA A 396 9.98 -20.67 2.92
N GLY A 397 9.12 -21.39 2.18
CA GLY A 397 7.68 -21.40 2.42
C GLY A 397 7.32 -21.91 3.81
N VAL A 398 7.96 -22.99 4.27
CA VAL A 398 7.78 -23.50 5.64
C VAL A 398 8.14 -22.43 6.68
N LEU A 399 9.30 -21.79 6.52
CA LEU A 399 9.74 -20.72 7.41
C LEU A 399 8.72 -19.57 7.46
N VAL A 400 8.28 -19.08 6.30
CA VAL A 400 7.30 -17.99 6.21
C VAL A 400 5.97 -18.38 6.88
N GLY A 401 5.44 -19.57 6.57
CA GLY A 401 4.19 -20.05 7.16
C GLY A 401 4.26 -20.16 8.69
N LEU A 402 5.35 -20.71 9.23
CA LEU A 402 5.55 -20.81 10.69
C LEU A 402 5.68 -19.44 11.36
N LEU A 403 6.43 -18.51 10.75
CA LEU A 403 6.55 -17.14 11.26
C LEU A 403 5.21 -16.40 11.22
N TRP A 404 4.41 -16.63 10.18
CA TRP A 404 3.08 -16.05 10.06
C TRP A 404 2.12 -16.56 11.13
N VAL A 405 2.05 -17.87 11.36
CA VAL A 405 1.21 -18.44 12.43
C VAL A 405 1.68 -17.95 13.81
N LYS A 406 2.99 -17.96 14.07
CA LYS A 406 3.53 -17.49 15.36
C LYS A 406 3.29 -16.00 15.64
N SER A 407 3.22 -15.18 14.59
CA SER A 407 2.96 -13.74 14.71
C SER A 407 1.48 -13.38 14.69
N ALA A 408 0.57 -14.37 14.65
CA ALA A 408 -0.86 -14.11 14.74
C ALA A 408 -1.19 -13.52 16.11
N PRO A 409 -1.94 -12.39 16.19
CA PRO A 409 -2.36 -11.84 17.47
C PRO A 409 -3.27 -12.83 18.20
N SER A 410 -3.10 -12.98 19.53
CA SER A 410 -3.95 -13.83 20.37
C SER A 410 -5.38 -13.33 20.52
N SER A 411 -5.72 -12.18 19.95
CA SER A 411 -7.00 -11.46 20.14
C SER A 411 -7.69 -11.08 18.83
N TYR A 412 -7.26 -11.62 17.69
CA TYR A 412 -7.90 -11.33 16.41
C TYR A 412 -9.06 -12.30 16.17
N SER A 413 -10.25 -11.96 16.65
CA SER A 413 -11.48 -12.67 16.31
C SER A 413 -12.32 -11.79 15.38
N PRO A 414 -12.12 -11.85 14.05
CA PRO A 414 -13.11 -11.33 13.12
C PRO A 414 -14.42 -12.07 13.38
N ASN A 415 -15.53 -11.36 13.17
CA ASN A 415 -16.85 -11.93 13.36
C ASN A 415 -17.10 -13.07 12.36
N THR A 416 -16.86 -14.31 12.80
CA THR A 416 -17.17 -15.54 12.05
C THR A 416 -18.60 -16.03 12.32
N ASP A 417 -19.41 -15.29 13.07
CA ASP A 417 -20.77 -15.73 13.45
C ASP A 417 -21.65 -15.93 12.21
N ALA A 418 -21.41 -15.15 11.15
CA ALA A 418 -22.07 -15.32 9.86
C ALA A 418 -21.84 -16.72 9.26
N LEU A 419 -20.71 -17.39 9.53
CA LEU A 419 -20.48 -18.76 9.05
C LEU A 419 -21.39 -19.78 9.75
N GLN A 420 -21.86 -19.48 10.96
CA GLN A 420 -22.75 -20.36 11.73
C GLN A 420 -24.16 -20.38 11.14
N THR A 421 -24.52 -19.39 10.31
CA THR A 421 -25.82 -19.37 9.62
C THR A 421 -25.85 -20.27 8.38
N LEU A 422 -24.70 -20.80 7.95
CA LEU A 422 -24.62 -21.69 6.79
C LEU A 422 -25.11 -23.10 7.15
N SER A 423 -25.75 -23.77 6.19
CA SER A 423 -26.00 -25.21 6.28
C SER A 423 -24.66 -25.97 6.32
N GLN A 424 -24.67 -27.22 6.79
CA GLN A 424 -23.45 -28.05 6.82
C GLN A 424 -22.79 -28.16 5.44
N ALA A 425 -23.57 -28.36 4.38
CA ALA A 425 -23.06 -28.39 3.02
C ALA A 425 -22.49 -27.03 2.57
N GLY A 426 -23.15 -25.93 2.96
CA GLY A 426 -22.69 -24.58 2.68
C GLY A 426 -21.35 -24.26 3.37
N LEU A 427 -21.19 -24.67 4.63
CA LEU A 427 -19.96 -24.51 5.39
C LEU A 427 -18.81 -25.33 4.77
N ILE A 428 -19.06 -26.59 4.38
CA ILE A 428 -18.06 -27.43 3.71
C ILE A 428 -17.62 -26.79 2.39
N LEU A 429 -18.56 -26.30 1.59
CA LEU A 429 -18.25 -25.61 0.34
C LEU A 429 -17.43 -24.34 0.60
N TRP A 430 -17.79 -23.57 1.63
CA TRP A 430 -17.07 -22.37 2.02
C TRP A 430 -15.64 -22.69 2.45
N ILE A 431 -15.44 -23.68 3.32
CA ILE A 431 -14.11 -24.11 3.79
C ILE A 431 -13.27 -24.61 2.60
N ALA A 432 -13.85 -25.44 1.73
CA ALA A 432 -13.16 -25.93 0.54
C ALA A 432 -12.72 -24.77 -0.37
N ALA A 433 -13.61 -23.80 -0.61
CA ALA A 433 -13.28 -22.61 -1.36
C ALA A 433 -12.19 -21.78 -0.68
N ARG A 434 -12.29 -21.53 0.64
CA ARG A 434 -11.31 -20.76 1.43
C ARG A 434 -9.92 -21.39 1.41
N CYS A 435 -9.84 -22.68 1.63
CA CYS A 435 -8.59 -23.42 1.54
C CYS A 435 -8.01 -23.41 0.12
N LEU A 436 -8.83 -23.70 -0.91
CA LEU A 436 -8.37 -23.69 -2.31
C LEU A 436 -7.87 -22.31 -2.75
N GLY A 437 -8.66 -21.28 -2.44
CA GLY A 437 -8.35 -19.90 -2.77
C GLY A 437 -7.04 -19.45 -2.12
N THR A 438 -6.92 -19.64 -0.81
CA THR A 438 -5.75 -19.19 -0.03
C THR A 438 -4.49 -19.97 -0.38
N THR A 439 -4.58 -21.29 -0.55
CA THR A 439 -3.39 -22.14 -0.73
C THR A 439 -2.91 -22.22 -2.18
N LEU A 440 -3.81 -22.14 -3.16
CA LEU A 440 -3.46 -22.34 -4.57
C LEU A 440 -3.69 -21.08 -5.41
N LEU A 441 -4.89 -20.49 -5.36
CA LEU A 441 -5.28 -19.45 -6.33
C LEU A 441 -4.57 -18.12 -6.04
N VAL A 442 -4.63 -17.64 -4.80
CA VAL A 442 -4.04 -16.37 -4.37
C VAL A 442 -2.52 -16.34 -4.60
N PRO A 443 -1.72 -17.34 -4.17
CA PRO A 443 -0.27 -17.35 -4.41
C PRO A 443 0.11 -17.27 -5.89
N VAL A 444 -0.63 -17.96 -6.76
CA VAL A 444 -0.39 -17.91 -8.21
C VAL A 444 -0.67 -16.50 -8.74
N ILE A 445 -1.83 -15.93 -8.38
CA ILE A 445 -2.28 -14.61 -8.83
C ILE A 445 -1.33 -13.51 -8.36
N GLU A 446 -0.97 -13.51 -7.08
CA GLU A 446 -0.12 -12.49 -6.50
C GLU A 446 1.30 -12.55 -7.04
N GLU A 447 1.93 -13.73 -7.11
CA GLU A 447 3.30 -13.81 -7.62
C GLU A 447 3.38 -13.51 -9.12
N LEU A 448 2.34 -13.84 -9.91
CA LEU A 448 2.22 -13.40 -11.31
C LEU A 448 2.27 -11.87 -11.42
N PHE A 449 1.48 -11.18 -10.59
CA PHE A 449 1.42 -9.73 -10.62
C PHE A 449 2.68 -9.08 -10.05
N PHE A 450 3.05 -9.41 -8.82
CA PHE A 450 4.11 -8.73 -8.10
C PHE A 450 5.50 -9.04 -8.65
N ARG A 451 5.80 -10.30 -9.03
CA ARG A 451 7.14 -10.69 -9.50
C ARG A 451 7.24 -10.66 -11.01
N SER A 452 6.38 -11.41 -11.69
CA SER A 452 6.46 -11.60 -13.15
C SER A 452 6.09 -10.34 -13.94
N TYR A 453 5.26 -9.46 -13.37
CA TYR A 453 4.90 -8.18 -13.98
C TYR A 453 5.59 -6.99 -13.30
N LEU A 454 5.21 -6.62 -12.07
CA LEU A 454 5.64 -5.36 -11.45
C LEU A 454 7.16 -5.29 -11.25
N GLN A 455 7.76 -6.27 -10.57
CA GLN A 455 9.21 -6.32 -10.35
C GLN A 455 9.98 -6.43 -11.67
N ALA A 456 9.55 -7.30 -12.58
CA ALA A 456 10.19 -7.47 -13.89
C ALA A 456 10.16 -6.18 -14.74
N ARG A 457 9.01 -5.49 -14.78
CA ARG A 457 8.82 -4.25 -15.55
C ARG A 457 9.67 -3.10 -15.01
N LEU A 458 9.70 -2.92 -13.70
CA LEU A 458 10.53 -1.90 -13.06
C LEU A 458 12.02 -2.17 -13.27
N THR A 459 12.44 -3.44 -13.20
CA THR A 459 13.84 -3.82 -13.46
C THR A 459 14.26 -3.47 -14.90
N GLN A 460 13.37 -3.64 -15.88
CA GLN A 460 13.66 -3.32 -17.29
C GLN A 460 13.64 -1.82 -17.59
N GLY A 461 12.73 -1.06 -16.94
CA GLY A 461 12.56 0.38 -17.19
C GLY A 461 13.61 1.28 -16.54
N LEU A 462 14.34 0.79 -15.52
CA LEU A 462 15.31 1.56 -14.74
C LEU A 462 16.76 1.46 -15.25
N THR A 463 16.98 1.12 -16.53
CA THR A 463 18.30 1.01 -17.19
C THR A 463 18.98 2.37 -17.46
N GLY A 464 18.77 3.34 -16.56
CA GLY A 464 19.39 4.65 -16.60
C GLY A 464 20.80 4.69 -15.99
N PRO A 465 21.37 5.90 -15.82
CA PRO A 465 22.72 6.12 -15.28
C PRO A 465 22.93 5.67 -13.82
N LEU A 466 21.89 5.15 -13.16
CA LEU A 466 21.88 4.64 -11.79
C LEU A 466 22.45 3.21 -11.64
N GLY A 467 22.68 2.52 -12.75
CA GLY A 467 23.22 1.16 -12.77
C GLY A 467 22.17 0.08 -12.49
N ARG A 468 22.37 -1.11 -13.09
CA ARG A 468 21.48 -2.28 -12.97
C ARG A 468 21.21 -2.76 -11.52
N PRO A 469 22.17 -2.71 -10.57
CA PRO A 469 21.91 -3.13 -9.19
C PRO A 469 20.89 -2.27 -8.45
N LEU A 470 20.94 -0.94 -8.59
CA LEU A 470 19.98 -0.04 -7.95
C LEU A 470 18.58 -0.23 -8.54
N ALA A 471 18.48 -0.41 -9.86
CA ALA A 471 17.24 -0.69 -10.56
C ALA A 471 16.54 -1.95 -10.00
N VAL A 472 17.28 -3.05 -9.82
CA VAL A 472 16.76 -4.30 -9.24
C VAL A 472 16.27 -4.07 -7.81
N LEU A 473 17.06 -3.37 -6.99
CA LEU A 473 16.69 -3.12 -5.61
C LEU A 473 15.41 -2.29 -5.51
N LEU A 474 15.30 -1.21 -6.28
CA LEU A 474 14.10 -0.38 -6.32
C LEU A 474 12.89 -1.17 -6.80
N ALA A 475 13.07 -2.03 -7.81
CA ALA A 475 12.00 -2.89 -8.30
C ALA A 475 11.52 -3.89 -7.23
N ILE A 476 12.44 -4.49 -6.47
CA ILE A 476 12.11 -5.35 -5.33
C ILE A 476 11.40 -4.55 -4.24
N ALA A 477 11.93 -3.40 -3.83
CA ALA A 477 11.36 -2.57 -2.78
C ALA A 477 9.93 -2.11 -3.11
N VAL A 478 9.68 -1.65 -4.34
CA VAL A 478 8.34 -1.27 -4.79
C VAL A 478 7.40 -2.47 -4.85
N SER A 479 7.85 -3.60 -5.42
CA SER A 479 7.04 -4.82 -5.50
C SER A 479 6.67 -5.37 -4.11
N VAL A 480 7.62 -5.41 -3.18
CA VAL A 480 7.40 -5.84 -1.79
C VAL A 480 6.51 -4.84 -1.04
N GLY A 481 6.74 -3.54 -1.21
CA GLY A 481 5.93 -2.51 -0.57
C GLY A 481 4.47 -2.57 -1.00
N CYS A 482 4.20 -2.67 -2.31
CA CYS A 482 2.84 -2.83 -2.80
C CYS A 482 2.17 -4.13 -2.32
N PHE A 483 2.92 -5.24 -2.27
CA PHE A 483 2.43 -6.50 -1.71
C PHE A 483 2.08 -6.37 -0.23
N ALA A 484 2.98 -5.78 0.56
CA ALA A 484 2.82 -5.58 1.99
C ALA A 484 1.59 -4.74 2.34
N LEU A 485 1.34 -3.65 1.59
CA LEU A 485 0.22 -2.74 1.84
C LEU A 485 -1.16 -3.37 1.66
N LEU A 486 -1.26 -4.52 1.00
CA LEU A 486 -2.53 -5.25 0.82
C LEU A 486 -2.87 -6.16 2.00
N HIS A 487 -1.96 -6.33 2.95
CA HIS A 487 -2.12 -7.28 4.05
C HIS A 487 -2.28 -6.53 5.37
N ASP A 488 -3.20 -6.99 6.22
CA ASP A 488 -3.39 -6.44 7.57
C ASP A 488 -2.08 -6.46 8.36
N ARG A 489 -1.35 -7.58 8.28
CA ARG A 489 -0.01 -7.74 8.83
C ARG A 489 1.06 -7.31 7.82
N TRP A 490 0.99 -6.04 7.43
CA TRP A 490 1.80 -5.45 6.36
C TRP A 490 3.30 -5.73 6.52
N LEU A 491 3.82 -5.71 7.74
CA LEU A 491 5.22 -6.03 7.95
C LEU A 491 5.54 -7.50 7.66
N MET A 492 4.78 -8.43 8.23
CA MET A 492 5.03 -9.85 7.98
C MET A 492 4.90 -10.16 6.49
N ALA A 493 3.97 -9.48 5.81
CA ALA A 493 3.85 -9.54 4.36
C ALA A 493 5.07 -8.93 3.65
N ALA A 494 5.68 -7.86 4.16
CA ALA A 494 6.93 -7.33 3.64
C ALA A 494 8.08 -8.34 3.77
N VAL A 495 8.22 -9.01 4.93
CA VAL A 495 9.24 -10.04 5.15
C VAL A 495 9.05 -11.21 4.18
N ALA A 496 7.82 -11.73 4.08
CA ALA A 496 7.46 -12.79 3.12
C ALA A 496 7.75 -12.34 1.68
N GLY A 497 7.36 -11.11 1.32
CA GLY A 497 7.59 -10.52 0.02
C GLY A 497 9.08 -10.42 -0.34
N VAL A 498 9.95 -10.04 0.60
CA VAL A 498 11.41 -10.04 0.40
C VAL A 498 11.91 -11.45 0.09
N ILE A 499 11.46 -12.46 0.85
CA ILE A 499 11.86 -13.86 0.64
C ILE A 499 11.42 -14.34 -0.74
N PHE A 500 10.16 -14.10 -1.13
CA PHE A 500 9.63 -14.49 -2.44
C PHE A 500 10.35 -13.75 -3.58
N ALA A 501 10.61 -12.45 -3.42
CA ALA A 501 11.36 -11.65 -4.39
C ALA A 501 12.82 -12.12 -4.54
N ALA A 502 13.47 -12.53 -3.45
CA ALA A 502 14.82 -13.08 -3.46
C ALA A 502 14.88 -14.45 -4.16
N LEU A 503 13.92 -15.32 -3.91
CA LEU A 503 13.77 -16.61 -4.62
C LEU A 503 13.59 -16.40 -6.12
N TYR A 504 12.68 -15.49 -6.49
CA TYR A 504 12.44 -15.12 -7.89
C TYR A 504 13.69 -14.56 -8.56
N HIS A 505 14.40 -13.65 -7.89
CA HIS A 505 15.60 -13.01 -8.44
C HIS A 505 16.78 -13.97 -8.59
N ARG A 506 17.01 -14.85 -7.60
CA ARG A 506 18.11 -15.82 -7.63
C ARG A 506 17.89 -16.89 -8.70
N GLY A 507 16.67 -17.41 -8.81
CA GLY A 507 16.36 -18.52 -9.72
C GLY A 507 15.95 -18.06 -11.12
N GLY A 508 15.50 -16.82 -11.29
CA GLY A 508 14.83 -16.36 -12.51
C GLY A 508 13.52 -17.12 -12.80
N ARG A 509 12.98 -17.82 -11.80
CA ARG A 509 11.84 -18.73 -11.93
C ARG A 509 10.69 -18.28 -11.04
N LEU A 510 9.54 -18.03 -11.67
CA LEU A 510 8.31 -17.71 -10.95
C LEU A 510 7.84 -18.89 -10.07
N ALA A 511 8.07 -20.13 -10.53
CA ALA A 511 7.67 -21.34 -9.82
C ALA A 511 8.25 -21.45 -8.39
N ASP A 512 9.47 -20.95 -8.16
CA ASP A 512 10.08 -20.99 -6.81
C ASP A 512 9.34 -20.03 -5.85
N ALA A 513 8.99 -18.82 -6.29
CA ALA A 513 8.23 -17.87 -5.48
C ALA A 513 6.79 -18.36 -5.23
N VAL A 514 6.10 -18.83 -6.28
CA VAL A 514 4.75 -19.40 -6.18
C VAL A 514 4.72 -20.58 -5.21
N ALA A 515 5.64 -21.54 -5.33
CA ALA A 515 5.66 -22.71 -4.47
C ALA A 515 5.95 -22.36 -3.00
N ALA A 516 6.90 -21.44 -2.74
CA ALA A 516 7.16 -20.97 -1.39
C ALA A 516 5.91 -20.33 -0.76
N HIS A 517 5.20 -19.52 -1.53
CA HIS A 517 3.99 -18.86 -1.08
C HIS A 517 2.84 -19.87 -0.86
N MET A 518 2.62 -20.81 -1.78
CA MET A 518 1.64 -21.90 -1.60
C MET A 518 1.91 -22.73 -0.35
N VAL A 519 3.17 -23.08 -0.07
CA VAL A 519 3.55 -23.84 1.13
C VAL A 519 3.32 -23.02 2.40
N ALA A 520 3.65 -21.73 2.39
CA ALA A 520 3.36 -20.85 3.51
C ALA A 520 1.86 -20.81 3.81
N ASN A 521 1.04 -20.60 2.79
CA ASN A 521 -0.41 -20.53 2.93
C ASN A 521 -1.04 -21.88 3.28
N LEU A 522 -0.46 -22.99 2.84
CA LEU A 522 -0.88 -24.32 3.27
C LEU A 522 -0.68 -24.53 4.77
N ILE A 523 0.45 -24.10 5.33
CA ILE A 523 0.68 -24.17 6.78
C ILE A 523 -0.32 -23.31 7.54
N ILE A 524 -0.61 -22.11 7.04
CA ILE A 524 -1.59 -21.20 7.65
C ILE A 524 -2.99 -21.80 7.59
N ALA A 525 -3.38 -22.41 6.45
CA ALA A 525 -4.66 -23.10 6.31
C ALA A 525 -4.79 -24.33 7.22
N ILE A 526 -3.71 -25.09 7.40
CA ILE A 526 -3.68 -26.21 8.36
C ILE A 526 -3.86 -25.70 9.79
N ALA A 527 -3.20 -24.59 10.15
CA ALA A 527 -3.36 -23.97 11.47
C ALA A 527 -4.78 -23.44 11.70
N ALA A 528 -5.39 -22.81 10.68
CA ALA A 528 -6.80 -22.39 10.72
C ALA A 528 -7.74 -23.58 10.96
N ALA A 529 -7.57 -24.65 10.18
CA ALA A 529 -8.40 -25.84 10.31
C ALA A 529 -8.22 -26.57 11.64
N SER A 530 -7.00 -26.61 12.20
CA SER A 530 -6.71 -27.31 13.46
C SER A 530 -7.21 -26.54 14.69
N THR A 531 -7.24 -25.21 14.62
CA THR A 531 -7.73 -24.34 15.70
C THR A 531 -9.22 -24.02 15.57
N GLY A 532 -9.82 -24.26 14.40
CA GLY A 532 -11.15 -23.78 14.05
C GLY A 532 -11.20 -22.27 13.77
N ASP A 533 -10.05 -21.59 13.79
CA ASP A 533 -9.94 -20.16 13.59
C ASP A 533 -9.76 -19.82 12.11
N TRP A 534 -10.88 -19.67 11.42
CA TRP A 534 -10.91 -19.31 10.00
C TRP A 534 -10.50 -17.86 9.72
N ALA A 535 -10.24 -17.06 10.76
CA ALA A 535 -9.65 -15.72 10.63
C ALA A 535 -8.22 -15.73 10.09
N LEU A 536 -7.50 -16.85 10.27
CA LEU A 536 -6.09 -16.97 9.92
C LEU A 536 -5.85 -16.97 8.42
N ILE A 537 -6.83 -17.38 7.61
CA ILE A 537 -6.77 -17.47 6.14
C ILE A 537 -7.77 -16.55 5.51
#